data_AF-A0A663MJ35-F1
#
_entry.id   AF-A0A663MJ35-F1
#
_cell.length_a   1.000
_cell.length_b   1.000
_cell.length_c   1.000
_cell.angle_alpha   90.00
_cell.angle_beta   90.00
_cell.angle_gamma   90.00
#
_symmetry.space_group_name_H-M   'P 1'
#
loop_
_entity.id
_entity.type
_entity.pdbx_description
1 polymer ?
#
loop_
_entity_poly.entity_id
_entity_poly.type
_entity_poly.pdbx_seq_one_letter_code
_entity_poly.pdbx_strand_id
1 'polypeptide(L)'
;MPAHAFYPVLLQHSSDLLVPFILPALENASLQACSLLEQEEEEDTIWEKIESARHQLTRSLNPAKLTPYLRQCRVIDEQDEEEVLNSCRFPCKSNQTGYLMDILRRRGKRGYEAFLESLEFYYPEHYTRLTGREPAQRCSMILGREGPEGLTQFLMMEVKKVRAQRKEHLLKEHQLQVKNEALEQEKARLEQQLQELLKVQERCQRLREEWDTNSVELLRLKDENYMMAMRYAQLCEEKNMAVLRSRDLQLMVQPQGV
;
A
#
# COMPACT_ATOMS: atom_id res chain seq x y z
N MET A 1 -79.48 70.53 -47.55
CA MET A 1 -78.54 71.37 -46.78
C MET A 1 -77.18 70.68 -46.80
N PRO A 2 -76.10 71.45 -46.96
CA PRO A 2 -74.82 71.08 -47.57
C PRO A 2 -73.92 70.31 -46.56
N ALA A 3 -72.73 69.81 -46.82
CA ALA A 3 -71.57 70.49 -47.39
C ALA A 3 -70.34 69.55 -47.29
N HIS A 4 -69.45 69.69 -48.27
CA HIS A 4 -67.99 69.64 -48.16
C HIS A 4 -67.26 68.37 -47.67
N ALA A 5 -66.66 67.70 -48.66
CA ALA A 5 -65.41 66.98 -48.51
C ALA A 5 -64.24 67.95 -48.22
N PHE A 6 -63.41 67.59 -47.23
CA PHE A 6 -62.07 68.11 -46.96
C PHE A 6 -61.17 66.90 -46.63
N TYR A 7 -60.08 66.73 -47.38
CA TYR A 7 -58.89 65.94 -47.00
C TYR A 7 -57.95 66.81 -46.14
N PRO A 8 -56.79 66.35 -45.61
CA PRO A 8 -56.33 65.03 -45.10
C PRO A 8 -55.69 65.19 -43.68
N VAL A 9 -55.06 64.14 -43.10
CA VAL A 9 -53.70 64.15 -42.48
C VAL A 9 -53.43 62.84 -41.71
N LEU A 10 -52.21 62.36 -41.92
CA LEU A 10 -51.46 61.25 -41.32
C LEU A 10 -51.71 60.96 -39.83
N LEU A 11 -51.63 59.68 -39.45
CA LEU A 11 -50.61 59.23 -38.48
C LEU A 11 -50.53 57.69 -38.38
N GLN A 12 -49.28 57.22 -38.51
CA GLN A 12 -48.74 55.91 -38.17
C GLN A 12 -49.47 55.21 -37.03
N HIS A 13 -49.96 53.99 -37.24
CA HIS A 13 -50.22 53.05 -36.15
C HIS A 13 -50.05 51.62 -36.65
N SER A 14 -48.88 51.03 -36.40
CA SER A 14 -48.69 49.58 -36.41
C SER A 14 -47.34 49.19 -35.80
N SER A 15 -47.11 49.56 -34.54
CA SER A 15 -45.96 49.01 -33.77
C SER A 15 -46.21 48.79 -32.27
N ASP A 16 -47.38 49.14 -31.71
CA ASP A 16 -47.53 49.23 -30.24
C ASP A 16 -48.42 48.15 -29.59
N LEU A 17 -48.62 46.99 -30.23
CA LEU A 17 -49.47 45.92 -29.66
C LEU A 17 -48.75 44.63 -29.28
N LEU A 18 -47.41 44.58 -29.33
CA LEU A 18 -46.64 43.38 -28.95
C LEU A 18 -45.58 43.62 -27.85
N VAL A 19 -45.47 44.85 -27.35
CA VAL A 19 -44.48 45.22 -26.33
C VAL A 19 -44.88 44.86 -24.89
N PRO A 20 -46.16 44.92 -24.44
CA PRO A 20 -46.47 44.74 -23.01
C PRO A 20 -46.46 43.29 -22.51
N PHE A 21 -46.40 42.28 -23.40
CA PHE A 21 -46.33 40.87 -23.01
C PHE A 21 -44.92 40.27 -23.07
N ILE A 22 -43.99 40.85 -23.85
CA ILE A 22 -42.62 40.34 -24.01
C ILE A 22 -41.70 40.85 -22.89
N LEU A 23 -41.85 42.11 -22.46
CA LEU A 23 -41.03 42.68 -21.39
C LEU A 23 -41.11 41.92 -20.05
N PRO A 24 -42.30 41.62 -19.48
CA PRO A 24 -42.37 40.92 -18.19
C PRO A 24 -41.95 39.44 -18.28
N ALA A 25 -42.01 38.83 -19.46
CA ALA A 25 -41.48 37.49 -19.70
C ALA A 25 -39.94 37.48 -19.80
N LEU A 26 -39.34 38.51 -20.42
CA LEU A 26 -37.89 38.69 -20.44
C LEU A 26 -37.33 39.09 -19.07
N GLU A 27 -38.03 39.92 -18.30
CA GLU A 27 -37.66 40.29 -16.93
C GLU A 27 -37.76 39.11 -15.96
N ASN A 28 -38.79 38.27 -16.06
CA ASN A 28 -38.86 37.04 -15.28
C ASN A 28 -37.78 36.04 -15.72
N ALA A 29 -37.50 35.91 -17.01
CA ALA A 29 -36.44 35.03 -17.50
C ALA A 29 -35.04 35.52 -17.07
N SER A 30 -34.80 36.84 -17.00
CA SER A 30 -33.54 37.40 -16.54
C SER A 30 -33.39 37.37 -15.02
N LEU A 31 -34.45 37.57 -14.24
CA LEU A 31 -34.46 37.34 -12.79
C LEU A 31 -34.27 35.86 -12.44
N GLN A 32 -34.87 34.97 -13.24
CA GLN A 32 -34.67 33.52 -13.10
C GLN A 32 -33.27 33.09 -13.54
N ALA A 33 -32.70 33.71 -14.58
CA ALA A 33 -31.30 33.48 -14.96
C ALA A 33 -30.30 34.04 -13.94
N CYS A 34 -30.56 35.21 -13.35
CA CYS A 34 -29.73 35.77 -12.28
C CYS A 34 -29.77 34.91 -11.02
N SER A 35 -30.95 34.43 -10.61
CA SER A 35 -31.07 33.52 -9.45
C SER A 35 -30.46 32.14 -9.69
N LEU A 36 -30.44 31.65 -10.93
CA LEU A 36 -29.73 30.41 -11.30
C LEU A 36 -28.21 30.59 -11.29
N LEU A 37 -27.69 31.72 -11.78
CA LEU A 37 -26.26 32.04 -11.75
C LEU A 37 -25.74 32.22 -10.32
N GLU A 38 -26.52 32.86 -9.44
CA GLU A 38 -26.19 33.00 -8.02
C GLU A 38 -26.18 31.65 -7.29
N GLN A 39 -27.06 30.71 -7.68
CA GLN A 39 -27.07 29.35 -7.14
C GLN A 39 -25.87 28.52 -7.61
N GLU A 40 -25.49 28.62 -8.89
CA GLU A 40 -24.30 27.93 -9.42
C GLU A 40 -23.01 28.45 -8.75
N GLU A 41 -22.89 29.77 -8.56
CA GLU A 41 -21.75 30.38 -7.85
C GLU A 41 -21.68 29.90 -6.38
N GLU A 42 -22.82 29.83 -5.68
CA GLU A 42 -22.87 29.33 -4.30
C GLU A 42 -22.49 27.84 -4.24
N GLU A 43 -22.97 27.00 -5.16
CA GLU A 43 -22.60 25.59 -5.26
C GLU A 43 -21.11 25.38 -5.55
N ASP A 44 -20.52 26.18 -6.44
CA ASP A 44 -19.10 26.10 -6.76
C ASP A 44 -18.23 26.54 -5.57
N THR A 45 -18.56 27.64 -4.87
CA THR A 45 -17.79 28.05 -3.68
C THR A 45 -17.81 27.00 -2.56
N ILE A 46 -18.92 26.26 -2.46
CA ILE A 46 -19.14 25.18 -1.51
C ILE A 46 -18.24 23.97 -1.84
N TRP A 47 -18.14 23.60 -3.11
CA TRP A 47 -17.30 22.50 -3.58
C TRP A 47 -15.81 22.83 -3.61
N GLU A 48 -15.41 24.07 -3.89
CA GLU A 48 -14.00 24.51 -3.87
C GLU A 48 -13.33 24.24 -2.52
N LYS A 49 -14.07 24.34 -1.41
CA LYS A 49 -13.54 23.99 -0.07
C LYS A 49 -13.18 22.50 0.04
N ILE A 50 -14.00 21.60 -0.51
CA ILE A 50 -13.70 20.17 -0.54
C ILE A 50 -12.54 19.90 -1.49
N GLU A 51 -12.53 20.55 -2.65
CA GLU A 51 -11.51 20.39 -3.68
C GLU A 51 -10.12 20.79 -3.16
N SER A 52 -10.04 21.87 -2.37
CA SER A 52 -8.81 22.30 -1.70
C SER A 52 -8.21 21.22 -0.77
N ALA A 53 -9.06 20.35 -0.23
CA ALA A 53 -8.67 19.24 0.65
C ALA A 53 -8.68 17.87 -0.05
N ARG A 54 -8.95 17.81 -1.37
CA ARG A 54 -9.18 16.57 -2.11
C ARG A 54 -8.06 15.55 -1.96
N HIS A 55 -6.81 16.00 -2.03
CA HIS A 55 -5.66 15.10 -1.89
C HIS A 55 -5.65 14.40 -0.52
N GLN A 56 -5.99 15.12 0.54
CA GLN A 56 -6.05 14.55 1.88
C GLN A 56 -7.23 13.58 2.02
N LEU A 57 -8.42 14.01 1.57
CA LEU A 57 -9.65 13.23 1.68
C LEU A 57 -9.61 11.95 0.86
N THR A 58 -9.11 11.99 -0.37
CA THR A 58 -8.99 10.79 -1.22
C THR A 58 -8.10 9.73 -0.57
N ARG A 59 -7.06 10.13 0.17
CA ARG A 59 -6.15 9.18 0.83
C ARG A 59 -6.68 8.62 2.15
N SER A 60 -7.45 9.39 2.90
CA SER A 60 -7.90 8.99 4.25
C SER A 60 -9.29 8.34 4.26
N LEU A 61 -10.16 8.69 3.32
CA LEU A 61 -11.52 8.19 3.28
C LEU A 61 -11.61 6.80 2.66
N ASN A 62 -12.59 6.03 3.13
CA ASN A 62 -12.95 4.73 2.57
C ASN A 62 -14.33 4.83 1.91
N PRO A 63 -14.42 4.68 0.57
CA PRO A 63 -15.70 4.80 -0.14
C PRO A 63 -16.72 3.76 0.32
N ALA A 64 -16.29 2.57 0.75
CA ALA A 64 -17.18 1.52 1.27
C ALA A 64 -17.85 1.87 2.62
N LYS A 65 -17.34 2.88 3.34
CA LYS A 65 -17.98 3.40 4.54
C LYS A 65 -19.01 4.49 4.20
N LEU A 66 -18.73 5.32 3.21
CA LEU A 66 -19.57 6.47 2.87
C LEU A 66 -20.79 6.09 2.01
N THR A 67 -20.61 5.17 1.06
CA THR A 67 -21.64 4.75 0.09
C THR A 67 -22.99 4.34 0.70
N PRO A 68 -23.08 3.58 1.81
CA PRO A 68 -24.38 3.20 2.38
C PRO A 68 -25.20 4.39 2.87
N TYR A 69 -24.53 5.40 3.43
CA TYR A 69 -25.18 6.62 3.90
C TYR A 69 -25.67 7.47 2.72
N LEU A 70 -24.83 7.62 1.70
CA LEU A 70 -25.16 8.38 0.49
C LEU A 70 -26.33 7.74 -0.28
N ARG A 71 -26.42 6.40 -0.28
CA ARG A 71 -27.54 5.64 -0.85
C ARG A 71 -28.83 5.87 -0.04
N GLN A 72 -28.75 5.85 1.29
CA GLN A 72 -29.90 6.16 2.16
C GLN A 72 -30.44 7.59 1.90
N CYS A 73 -29.55 8.54 1.66
CA CYS A 73 -29.92 9.92 1.29
C CYS A 73 -30.43 10.08 -0.16
N ARG A 74 -30.48 8.99 -0.95
CA ARG A 74 -30.83 8.97 -2.39
C ARG A 74 -30.04 9.99 -3.22
N VAL A 75 -28.74 10.09 -2.93
CA VAL A 75 -27.80 10.92 -3.69
C VAL A 75 -27.03 10.07 -4.70
N ILE A 76 -26.77 8.82 -4.35
CA ILE A 76 -26.24 7.80 -5.24
C ILE A 76 -27.23 6.62 -5.29
N ASP A 77 -27.23 5.87 -6.38
CA ASP A 77 -27.99 4.63 -6.52
C ASP A 77 -27.11 3.38 -6.29
N GLU A 78 -27.71 2.19 -6.38
CA GLU A 78 -26.99 0.92 -6.21
C GLU A 78 -25.94 0.70 -7.31
N GLN A 79 -26.18 1.23 -8.51
CA GLN A 79 -25.27 1.12 -9.64
C GLN A 79 -24.02 1.99 -9.43
N ASP A 80 -24.20 3.23 -8.97
CA ASP A 80 -23.13 4.15 -8.58
C ASP A 80 -22.27 3.52 -7.45
N GLU A 81 -22.91 2.90 -6.45
CA GLU A 81 -22.21 2.20 -5.36
C GLU A 81 -21.37 1.04 -5.88
N GLU A 82 -21.93 0.19 -6.74
CA GLU A 82 -21.21 -0.94 -7.33
C GLU A 82 -20.04 -0.47 -8.22
N GLU A 83 -20.23 0.58 -9.02
CA GLU A 83 -19.18 1.13 -9.87
C GLU A 83 -18.01 1.69 -9.04
N VAL A 84 -18.29 2.36 -7.92
CA VAL A 84 -17.26 2.90 -7.03
C VAL A 84 -16.47 1.78 -6.34
N LEU A 85 -17.14 0.71 -5.87
CA LEU A 85 -16.52 -0.31 -5.03
C LEU A 85 -15.87 -1.47 -5.80
N ASN A 86 -16.49 -1.90 -6.90
CA ASN A 86 -16.15 -3.15 -7.60
C ASN A 86 -15.53 -2.93 -8.98
N SER A 87 -15.47 -1.69 -9.48
CA SER A 87 -14.88 -1.44 -10.79
C SER A 87 -13.38 -1.66 -10.79
N CYS A 88 -12.91 -2.54 -11.69
CA CYS A 88 -11.48 -2.75 -11.94
C CYS A 88 -10.76 -1.49 -12.49
N ARG A 89 -11.52 -0.44 -12.85
CA ARG A 89 -10.98 0.83 -13.36
C ARG A 89 -10.21 1.62 -12.30
N PHE A 90 -10.44 1.36 -11.01
CA PHE A 90 -9.82 2.10 -9.91
C PHE A 90 -9.02 1.15 -9.01
N PRO A 91 -7.73 0.89 -9.34
CA PRO A 91 -6.92 -0.12 -8.63
C PRO A 91 -6.56 0.29 -7.18
N CYS A 92 -6.68 1.57 -6.84
CA CYS A 92 -6.40 2.08 -5.51
C CYS A 92 -7.59 2.83 -4.91
N LYS A 93 -7.71 2.73 -3.57
CA LYS A 93 -8.80 3.34 -2.79
C LYS A 93 -8.90 4.85 -2.99
N SER A 94 -7.78 5.53 -3.21
CA SER A 94 -7.78 6.97 -3.46
C SER A 94 -8.49 7.35 -4.74
N ASN A 95 -8.36 6.54 -5.79
CA ASN A 95 -9.03 6.79 -7.06
C ASN A 95 -10.52 6.48 -6.95
N GLN A 96 -10.90 5.44 -6.19
CA GLN A 96 -12.30 5.14 -5.89
C GLN A 96 -12.97 6.30 -5.12
N THR A 97 -12.31 6.83 -4.09
CA THR A 97 -12.81 8.01 -3.35
C THR A 97 -12.88 9.24 -4.25
N GLY A 98 -11.87 9.46 -5.11
CA GLY A 98 -11.87 10.56 -6.07
C GLY A 98 -13.06 10.49 -7.03
N TYR A 99 -13.34 9.29 -7.55
CA TYR A 99 -14.51 9.05 -8.42
C TYR A 99 -15.83 9.26 -7.69
N LEU A 100 -15.94 8.78 -6.44
CA LEU A 100 -17.13 9.04 -5.61
C LEU A 100 -17.37 10.55 -5.41
N MET A 101 -16.30 11.32 -5.17
CA MET A 101 -16.40 12.78 -5.07
C MET A 101 -16.86 13.42 -6.38
N ASP A 102 -16.38 12.94 -7.53
CA ASP A 102 -16.81 13.45 -8.84
C ASP A 102 -18.30 13.16 -9.10
N ILE A 103 -18.80 11.98 -8.69
CA ILE A 103 -20.24 11.66 -8.75
C ILE A 103 -21.02 12.66 -7.88
N LEU A 104 -20.58 12.87 -6.64
CA LEU A 104 -21.27 13.77 -5.72
C LEU A 104 -21.27 15.23 -6.21
N ARG A 105 -20.19 15.68 -6.87
CA ARG A 105 -20.13 16.99 -7.51
C ARG A 105 -21.20 17.16 -8.58
N ARG A 106 -21.44 16.13 -9.41
CA ARG A 106 -22.52 16.15 -10.42
C ARG A 106 -23.93 16.18 -9.81
N ARG A 107 -24.08 15.84 -8.52
CA ARG A 107 -25.36 15.89 -7.80
C ARG A 107 -25.61 17.28 -7.15
N GLY A 108 -24.71 18.25 -7.33
CA GLY A 108 -24.87 19.65 -6.90
C GLY A 108 -24.91 19.82 -5.38
N LYS A 109 -25.71 20.79 -4.91
CA LYS A 109 -25.88 21.09 -3.46
C LYS A 109 -26.27 19.88 -2.61
N ARG A 110 -27.15 19.02 -3.13
CA ARG A 110 -27.56 17.78 -2.43
C ARG A 110 -26.40 16.81 -2.23
N GLY A 111 -25.48 16.75 -3.20
CA GLY A 111 -24.27 15.92 -3.12
C GLY A 111 -23.33 16.41 -2.03
N TYR A 112 -23.15 17.73 -1.94
CA TYR A 112 -22.35 18.37 -0.91
C TYR A 112 -22.89 18.12 0.49
N GLU A 113 -24.18 18.38 0.72
CA GLU A 113 -24.82 18.20 2.03
C GLU A 113 -24.71 16.75 2.50
N ALA A 114 -24.98 15.78 1.61
CA ALA A 114 -24.86 14.37 1.94
C ALA A 114 -23.41 13.95 2.20
N PHE A 115 -22.46 14.53 1.46
CA PHE A 115 -21.05 14.29 1.69
C PHE A 115 -20.62 14.79 3.07
N LEU A 116 -20.98 16.01 3.44
CA LEU A 116 -20.67 16.56 4.76
C LEU A 116 -21.31 15.77 5.90
N GLU A 117 -22.59 15.42 5.81
CA GLU A 117 -23.23 14.62 6.86
C GLU A 117 -22.61 13.20 6.95
N SER A 118 -22.19 12.62 5.81
CA SER A 118 -21.48 11.35 5.80
C SER A 118 -20.09 11.44 6.46
N LEU A 119 -19.37 12.55 6.24
CA LEU A 119 -18.10 12.82 6.90
C LEU A 119 -18.30 13.05 8.39
N GLU A 120 -19.33 13.78 8.79
CA GLU A 120 -19.69 14.00 10.19
C GLU A 120 -19.99 12.69 10.92
N PHE A 121 -20.65 11.75 10.24
CA PHE A 121 -21.02 10.45 10.81
C PHE A 121 -19.83 9.48 10.92
N TYR A 122 -19.02 9.33 9.85
CA TYR A 122 -17.94 8.32 9.82
C TYR A 122 -16.54 8.86 10.16
N TYR A 123 -16.30 10.15 9.95
CA TYR A 123 -14.99 10.79 10.03
C TYR A 123 -15.06 12.18 10.69
N PRO A 124 -15.43 12.26 11.98
CA PRO A 124 -15.64 13.53 12.69
C PRO A 124 -14.41 14.47 12.60
N GLU A 125 -13.21 13.91 12.69
CA GLU A 125 -11.94 14.65 12.55
C GLU A 125 -11.78 15.35 11.19
N HIS A 126 -12.27 14.74 10.11
CA HIS A 126 -12.20 15.32 8.78
C HIS A 126 -13.29 16.39 8.59
N TYR A 127 -14.47 16.17 9.16
CA TYR A 127 -15.55 17.15 9.17
C TYR A 127 -15.13 18.45 9.89
N THR A 128 -14.57 18.32 11.10
CA THR A 128 -14.13 19.48 11.89
C THR A 128 -13.01 20.25 11.18
N ARG A 129 -12.10 19.55 10.50
CA ARG A 129 -11.03 20.21 9.73
C ARG A 129 -11.56 20.99 8.53
N LEU A 130 -12.57 20.46 7.83
CA LEU A 130 -13.14 21.09 6.63
C LEU A 130 -14.06 22.26 6.97
N THR A 131 -14.86 22.13 8.03
CA THR A 131 -15.93 23.08 8.34
C THR A 131 -15.63 24.00 9.52
N GLY A 132 -14.65 23.64 10.36
CA GLY A 132 -14.36 24.32 11.62
C GLY A 132 -15.44 24.14 12.70
N ARG A 133 -16.42 23.24 12.47
CA ARG A 133 -17.55 23.01 13.37
C ARG A 133 -17.40 21.68 14.11
N GLU A 134 -18.03 21.59 15.28
CA GLU A 134 -18.13 20.31 15.99
C GLU A 134 -19.15 19.39 15.31
N PRO A 135 -18.85 18.08 15.22
CA PRO A 135 -19.74 17.09 14.63
C PRO A 135 -20.90 16.82 15.61
N ALA A 136 -22.11 17.16 15.18
CA ALA A 136 -23.36 16.94 15.90
C ALA A 136 -24.10 15.68 15.44
N GLN A 137 -23.58 14.95 14.46
CA GLN A 137 -24.09 13.68 13.91
C GLN A 137 -25.59 13.74 13.56
N ARG A 138 -26.02 14.86 12.99
CA ARG A 138 -27.45 15.21 12.90
C ARG A 138 -28.27 14.28 12.01
N CYS A 139 -27.63 13.65 11.01
CA CYS A 139 -28.29 12.80 10.02
C CYS A 139 -29.59 13.42 9.47
N SER A 140 -29.60 14.75 9.30
CA SER A 140 -30.76 15.54 8.91
C SER A 140 -31.35 15.10 7.57
N MET A 141 -30.50 14.65 6.64
CA MET A 141 -30.96 14.16 5.34
C MET A 141 -31.75 12.86 5.44
N ILE A 142 -31.34 11.92 6.30
CA ILE A 142 -32.07 10.67 6.52
C ILE A 142 -33.36 10.97 7.29
N LEU A 143 -33.28 11.77 8.36
CA LEU A 143 -34.43 12.18 9.15
C LEU A 143 -35.49 12.91 8.32
N GLY A 144 -35.09 13.84 7.47
CA GLY A 144 -36.00 14.60 6.63
C GLY A 144 -36.66 13.77 5.52
N ARG A 145 -36.07 12.65 5.11
CA ARG A 145 -36.60 11.79 4.04
C ARG A 145 -37.42 10.61 4.56
N GLU A 146 -36.89 9.89 5.53
CA GLU A 146 -37.44 8.61 5.99
C GLU A 146 -37.97 8.67 7.42
N GLY A 147 -37.83 9.82 8.07
CA GLY A 147 -38.24 10.03 9.45
C GLY A 147 -37.34 9.32 10.47
N PRO A 148 -37.73 9.39 11.76
CA PRO A 148 -36.95 8.80 12.85
C PRO A 148 -36.89 7.26 12.76
N GLU A 149 -37.91 6.63 12.18
CA GLU A 149 -37.96 5.17 11.99
C GLU A 149 -36.93 4.70 10.96
N GLY A 150 -36.82 5.39 9.81
CA GLY A 150 -35.80 5.11 8.80
C GLY A 150 -34.38 5.30 9.34
N LEU A 151 -34.14 6.40 10.07
CA LEU A 151 -32.85 6.62 10.73
C LEU A 151 -32.52 5.49 11.72
N THR A 152 -33.49 5.07 12.54
CA THR A 152 -33.29 3.99 13.51
C THR A 152 -32.93 2.66 12.83
N GLN A 153 -33.62 2.33 11.73
CA GLN A 153 -33.33 1.14 10.94
C GLN A 153 -31.92 1.19 10.32
N PHE A 154 -31.54 2.33 9.74
CA PHE A 154 -30.21 2.56 9.19
C PHE A 154 -29.12 2.36 10.26
N LEU A 155 -29.26 3.01 11.42
CA LEU A 155 -28.30 2.90 12.52
C LEU A 155 -28.19 1.47 13.04
N MET A 156 -29.33 0.77 13.18
CA MET A 156 -29.32 -0.62 13.62
C MET A 156 -28.63 -1.54 12.60
N MET A 157 -28.81 -1.30 11.31
CA MET A 157 -28.09 -2.01 10.25
C MET A 157 -26.58 -1.73 10.32
N GLU A 158 -26.18 -0.47 10.46
CA GLU A 158 -24.76 -0.11 10.51
C GLU A 158 -24.07 -0.69 11.76
N VAL A 159 -24.75 -0.71 12.90
CA VAL A 159 -24.27 -1.40 14.12
C VAL A 159 -24.11 -2.90 13.91
N LYS A 160 -25.09 -3.56 13.26
CA LYS A 160 -24.98 -5.00 12.93
C LYS A 160 -23.79 -5.28 12.02
N LYS A 161 -23.61 -4.46 10.98
CA LYS A 161 -22.49 -4.54 10.04
C LYS A 161 -21.15 -4.39 10.74
N VAL A 162 -20.96 -3.35 11.57
CA VAL A 162 -19.73 -3.14 12.34
C VAL A 162 -19.45 -4.31 13.29
N ARG A 163 -20.49 -4.85 13.95
CA ARG A 163 -20.33 -6.04 14.82
C ARG A 163 -19.92 -7.28 14.03
N ALA A 164 -20.47 -7.50 12.85
CA ALA A 164 -20.09 -8.61 11.98
C ALA A 164 -18.63 -8.48 11.50
N GLN A 165 -18.24 -7.30 11.03
CA GLN A 165 -16.86 -7.00 10.61
C GLN A 165 -15.86 -7.19 11.77
N ARG A 166 -16.22 -6.77 12.99
CA ARG A 166 -15.38 -6.99 14.17
C ARG A 166 -15.19 -8.48 14.48
N LYS A 167 -16.26 -9.29 14.38
CA LYS A 167 -16.17 -10.75 14.58
C LYS A 167 -15.26 -11.41 13.54
N GLU A 168 -15.40 -11.02 12.27
CA GLU A 168 -14.54 -11.52 11.19
C GLU A 168 -13.08 -11.10 11.39
N HIS A 169 -12.83 -9.85 11.80
CA HIS A 169 -11.49 -9.37 12.12
C HIS A 169 -10.85 -10.19 13.24
N LEU A 170 -11.57 -10.42 14.33
CA LEU A 170 -11.08 -11.24 15.46
C LEU A 170 -10.75 -12.68 15.04
N LEU A 171 -11.55 -13.27 14.15
CA LEU A 171 -11.27 -14.60 13.62
C LEU A 171 -9.97 -14.61 12.79
N LYS A 172 -9.79 -13.61 11.91
CA LYS A 172 -8.57 -13.46 11.10
C LYS A 172 -7.34 -13.20 11.96
N GLU A 173 -7.48 -12.35 12.97
CA GLU A 173 -6.42 -12.05 13.94
C GLU A 173 -5.99 -13.32 14.69
N HIS A 174 -6.94 -14.11 15.18
CA HIS A 174 -6.64 -15.38 15.82
C HIS A 174 -5.94 -16.37 14.88
N GLN A 175 -6.40 -16.48 13.62
CA GLN A 175 -5.75 -17.34 12.62
C GLN A 175 -4.32 -16.89 12.31
N LEU A 176 -4.08 -15.58 12.20
CA LEU A 176 -2.75 -15.02 11.99
C LEU A 176 -1.85 -15.26 13.20
N GLN A 177 -2.38 -15.14 14.42
CA GLN A 177 -1.65 -15.41 15.64
C GLN A 177 -1.18 -16.87 15.69
N VAL A 178 -2.05 -17.84 15.43
CA VAL A 178 -1.69 -19.26 15.40
C VAL A 178 -0.61 -19.55 14.34
N LYS A 179 -0.72 -18.94 13.16
CA LYS A 179 0.32 -19.07 12.11
C LYS A 179 1.64 -18.45 12.53
N ASN A 180 1.61 -17.31 13.23
CA ASN A 180 2.81 -16.64 13.70
C ASN A 180 3.52 -17.49 14.76
N GLU A 181 2.79 -18.01 15.74
CA GLU A 181 3.31 -18.93 16.76
C GLU A 181 3.97 -20.17 16.11
N ALA A 182 3.36 -20.75 15.07
CA ALA A 182 3.95 -21.86 14.33
C ALA A 182 5.25 -21.48 13.58
N LEU A 183 5.30 -20.29 12.97
CA LEU A 183 6.50 -19.79 12.30
C LEU A 183 7.62 -19.47 13.29
N GLU A 184 7.30 -18.95 14.47
CA GLU A 184 8.28 -18.71 15.54
C GLU A 184 8.89 -20.01 16.05
N GLN A 185 8.07 -21.06 16.21
CA GLN A 185 8.56 -22.40 16.57
C GLN A 185 9.50 -22.98 15.52
N GLU A 186 9.14 -22.87 14.23
CA GLU A 186 9.98 -23.37 13.15
C GLU A 186 11.29 -22.58 13.03
N LYS A 187 11.24 -21.26 13.22
CA LYS A 187 12.44 -20.42 13.29
C LYS A 187 13.37 -20.87 14.42
N ALA A 188 12.85 -21.07 15.63
CA ALA A 188 13.64 -21.53 16.76
C ALA A 188 14.28 -22.91 16.51
N ARG A 189 13.54 -23.82 15.84
CA ARG A 189 14.05 -25.13 15.44
C ARG A 189 15.21 -25.02 14.43
N LEU A 190 15.06 -24.18 13.41
CA LEU A 190 16.11 -23.95 12.41
C LEU A 190 17.35 -23.30 13.03
N GLU A 191 17.17 -22.36 13.97
CA GLU A 191 18.28 -21.75 14.71
C GLU A 191 19.06 -22.79 15.55
N GLN A 192 18.35 -23.73 16.20
CA GLN A 192 19.00 -24.84 16.90
C GLN A 192 19.80 -25.74 15.95
N GLN A 193 19.22 -26.13 14.82
CA GLN A 193 19.90 -26.94 13.80
C GLN A 193 21.13 -26.22 13.24
N LEU A 194 21.06 -24.91 13.02
CA LEU A 194 22.19 -24.11 12.57
C LEU A 194 23.33 -24.12 13.60
N GLN A 195 23.00 -23.96 14.90
CA GLN A 195 24.00 -24.04 15.97
C GLN A 195 24.67 -25.42 16.05
N GLU A 196 23.92 -26.49 15.86
CA GLU A 196 24.48 -27.85 15.81
C GLU A 196 25.42 -28.04 14.62
N LEU A 197 25.01 -27.58 13.44
CA LEU A 197 25.83 -27.66 12.23
C LEU A 197 27.13 -26.87 12.37
N LEU A 198 27.08 -25.67 12.96
CA LEU A 198 28.28 -24.87 13.22
C LEU A 198 29.26 -25.60 14.14
N LYS A 199 28.78 -26.23 15.22
CA LYS A 199 29.63 -27.02 16.12
C LYS A 199 30.30 -28.21 15.40
N VAL A 200 29.56 -28.88 14.51
CA VAL A 200 30.13 -29.97 13.70
C VAL A 200 31.17 -29.42 12.72
N GLN A 201 30.89 -28.28 12.08
CA GLN A 201 31.83 -27.62 11.17
C GLN A 201 33.14 -27.25 11.87
N GLU A 202 33.07 -26.63 13.06
CA GLU A 202 34.24 -26.30 13.88
C GLU A 202 35.05 -27.55 14.27
N ARG A 203 34.37 -28.65 14.60
CA ARG A 203 35.05 -29.93 14.88
C ARG A 203 35.75 -30.48 13.65
N CYS A 204 35.11 -30.46 12.49
CA CYS A 204 35.70 -30.91 11.23
C CYS A 204 36.90 -30.04 10.84
N GLN A 205 36.84 -28.73 11.09
CA GLN A 205 37.96 -27.82 10.84
C GLN A 205 39.16 -28.15 11.73
N ARG A 206 38.96 -28.36 13.03
CA ARG A 206 40.05 -28.75 13.95
C ARG A 206 40.72 -30.05 13.53
N LEU A 207 39.94 -31.07 13.19
CA LEU A 207 40.49 -32.34 12.71
C LEU A 207 41.30 -32.18 11.41
N ARG A 208 40.88 -31.26 10.54
CA ARG A 208 41.62 -30.95 9.31
C ARG A 208 42.96 -30.27 9.61
N GLU A 209 42.96 -29.30 10.52
CA GLU A 209 44.19 -28.61 10.96
C GLU A 209 45.17 -29.58 11.64
N GLU A 210 44.67 -30.50 12.47
CA GLU A 210 45.48 -31.57 13.07
C GLU A 210 46.05 -32.52 12.00
N TRP A 211 45.24 -32.90 11.02
CA TRP A 211 45.69 -33.74 9.91
C TRP A 211 46.77 -33.05 9.05
N ASP A 212 46.58 -31.77 8.72
CA ASP A 212 47.55 -30.97 7.96
C ASP A 212 48.88 -30.86 8.72
N THR A 213 48.81 -30.59 10.04
CA THR A 213 49.99 -30.51 10.92
C THR A 213 50.74 -31.84 10.96
N ASN A 214 50.01 -32.95 11.16
CA ASN A 214 50.60 -34.29 11.19
C ASN A 214 51.20 -34.68 9.82
N SER A 215 50.57 -34.28 8.72
CA SER A 215 51.07 -34.54 7.36
C SER A 215 52.42 -33.84 7.12
N VAL A 216 52.55 -32.59 7.57
CA VAL A 216 53.81 -31.84 7.46
C VAL A 216 54.91 -32.48 8.31
N GLU A 217 54.61 -32.85 9.55
CA GLU A 217 55.59 -33.51 10.43
C GLU A 217 56.01 -34.88 9.87
N LEU A 218 55.07 -35.66 9.33
CA LEU A 218 55.37 -36.93 8.69
C LEU A 218 56.32 -36.77 7.49
N LEU A 219 56.14 -35.71 6.70
CA LEU A 219 57.04 -35.40 5.59
C LEU A 219 58.45 -35.04 6.11
N ARG A 220 58.53 -34.21 7.16
CA ARG A 220 59.79 -33.85 7.81
C ARG A 220 60.56 -35.09 8.31
N LEU A 221 59.86 -35.99 8.99
CA LEU A 221 60.44 -37.25 9.49
C LEU A 221 60.88 -38.18 8.35
N LYS A 222 60.13 -38.21 7.25
CA LYS A 222 60.51 -38.98 6.04
C LYS A 222 61.81 -38.44 5.44
N ASP A 223 61.96 -37.13 5.34
CA ASP A 223 63.18 -36.50 4.81
C ASP A 223 64.37 -36.75 5.74
N GLU A 224 64.18 -36.65 7.06
CA GLU A 224 65.20 -36.99 8.06
C GLU A 224 65.64 -38.46 7.97
N ASN A 225 64.68 -39.39 7.86
CA ASN A 225 64.96 -40.81 7.70
C ASN A 225 65.77 -41.07 6.41
N TYR A 226 65.38 -40.44 5.30
CA TYR A 226 66.11 -40.53 4.04
C TYR A 226 67.55 -40.01 4.17
N MET A 227 67.75 -38.85 4.83
CA MET A 227 69.09 -38.32 5.10
C MET A 227 69.94 -39.27 5.95
N MET A 228 69.36 -39.89 6.98
CA MET A 228 70.06 -40.88 7.80
C MET A 228 70.44 -42.12 6.98
N ALA A 229 69.53 -42.63 6.16
CA ALA A 229 69.77 -43.78 5.29
C ALA A 229 70.92 -43.49 4.28
N MET A 230 70.93 -42.29 3.68
CA MET A 230 71.99 -41.85 2.78
C MET A 230 73.35 -41.77 3.48
N ARG A 231 73.42 -41.18 4.68
CA ARG A 231 74.65 -41.13 5.49
C ARG A 231 75.13 -42.53 5.87
N TYR A 232 74.21 -43.41 6.25
CA TYR A 232 74.54 -44.80 6.58
C TYR A 232 75.14 -45.54 5.37
N ALA A 233 74.55 -45.36 4.18
CA ALA A 233 75.09 -45.94 2.95
C ALA A 233 76.51 -45.43 2.64
N GLN A 234 76.75 -44.11 2.74
CA GLN A 234 78.07 -43.51 2.56
C GLN A 234 79.11 -44.09 3.54
N LEU A 235 78.77 -44.17 4.82
CA LEU A 235 79.66 -44.77 5.83
C LEU A 235 79.93 -46.25 5.56
N CYS A 236 78.96 -46.99 5.02
CA CYS A 236 79.17 -48.38 4.60
C CYS A 236 80.14 -48.49 3.42
N GLU A 237 80.03 -47.60 2.43
CA GLU A 237 80.96 -47.50 1.30
C GLU A 237 82.37 -47.14 1.78
N GLU A 238 82.52 -46.12 2.62
CA GLU A 238 83.81 -45.72 3.20
C GLU A 238 84.46 -46.85 3.99
N LYS A 239 83.67 -47.57 4.82
CA LYS A 239 84.12 -48.75 5.55
C LYS A 239 84.62 -49.83 4.59
N ASN A 240 83.85 -50.15 3.55
CA ASN A 240 84.23 -51.16 2.57
C ASN A 240 85.53 -50.77 1.83
N MET A 241 85.69 -49.49 1.48
CA MET A 241 86.91 -48.97 0.86
C MET A 241 88.12 -49.04 1.80
N ALA A 242 87.93 -48.75 3.09
CA ALA A 242 88.98 -48.88 4.10
C ALA A 242 89.40 -50.36 4.29
N VAL A 243 88.43 -51.28 4.30
CA VAL A 243 88.67 -52.73 4.36
C VAL A 243 89.45 -53.21 3.13
N LEU A 244 89.07 -52.79 1.92
CA LEU A 244 89.80 -53.11 0.69
C LEU A 244 91.24 -52.61 0.74
N ARG A 245 91.45 -51.33 1.10
CA ARG A 245 92.79 -50.75 1.28
C ARG A 245 93.62 -51.51 2.33
N SER A 246 93.02 -51.92 3.44
CA SER A 246 93.69 -52.72 4.47
C SER A 246 94.14 -54.09 3.93
N ARG A 247 93.29 -54.74 3.13
CA ARG A 247 93.62 -56.00 2.46
C ARG A 247 94.77 -55.84 1.47
N ASP A 248 94.74 -54.79 0.64
CA ASP A 248 95.81 -54.53 -0.34
C ASP A 248 97.16 -54.30 0.34
N LEU A 249 97.19 -53.52 1.43
CA LEU A 249 98.40 -53.32 2.23
C LEU A 249 98.91 -54.63 2.85
N GLN A 250 98.03 -55.50 3.34
CA GLN A 250 98.43 -56.81 3.84
C GLN A 250 99.07 -57.68 2.75
N LEU A 251 98.57 -57.62 1.51
CA LEU A 251 99.16 -58.34 0.38
C LEU A 251 100.54 -57.79 -0.02
N MET A 252 100.79 -56.49 0.13
CA MET A 252 102.11 -55.89 -0.13
C MET A 252 103.17 -56.22 0.94
N VAL A 253 102.73 -56.52 2.17
CA VAL A 253 103.63 -56.87 3.30
C VAL A 253 103.87 -58.38 3.39
N GLN A 254 103.05 -59.22 2.75
CA GLN A 254 103.39 -60.62 2.58
C GLN A 254 104.62 -60.74 1.67
N PRO A 255 105.73 -61.34 2.13
CA PRO A 255 106.90 -61.52 1.29
C PRO A 255 106.49 -62.36 0.07
N GLN A 256 106.82 -61.88 -1.14
CA GLN A 256 106.82 -62.75 -2.31
C GLN A 256 107.65 -63.98 -1.94
N GLY A 257 107.06 -65.16 -2.09
CA GLY A 257 107.69 -66.39 -1.66
C GLY A 257 109.10 -66.54 -2.25
N VAL A 258 110.03 -66.85 -1.33
CA VAL A 258 111.35 -67.50 -1.51
C VAL A 258 112.35 -66.78 -2.41
#